data_AF-A0A091TBA3-F1
#
_entry.id   AF-A0A091TBA3-F1
#
_cell.length_a   1.000
_cell.length_b   1.000
_cell.length_c   1.000
_cell.angle_alpha   90.00
_cell.angle_beta   90.00
_cell.angle_gamma   90.00
#
_symmetry.space_group_name_H-M   'P 1'
#
loop_
_entity.id
_entity.type
_entity.pdbx_description
1 polymer ?
#
loop_
_entity_poly.entity_id
_entity_poly.type
_entity_poly.pdbx_seq_one_letter_code
_entity_poly.pdbx_strand_id
1 'polypeptide(L)'
;QQVEKQLKCLAFQNPGPQVADFNPETRKQKKKACMSQMKQDLFYKPKITKKYDKHGRLLCNNVDLCDCLEKNCLGCFYPCPKCNSNKCGPECRCNRKWVYDTIETECGNVISMLPFLVPD
;
A
#
# COMPACT_ATOMS: atom_id res chain seq x y z
N GLN A 1 41.80 8.08 -52.37
CA GLN A 1 40.98 8.87 -51.41
C GLN A 1 39.57 8.33 -51.20
N GLN A 2 38.77 7.99 -52.22
CA GLN A 2 37.40 7.46 -52.02
C GLN A 2 37.36 6.00 -51.52
N VAL A 3 38.26 5.15 -52.03
CA VAL A 3 38.37 3.73 -51.66
C VAL A 3 38.75 3.54 -50.19
N GLU A 4 39.69 4.33 -49.67
CA GLU A 4 40.13 4.26 -48.26
C GLU A 4 39.03 4.68 -47.29
N LYS A 5 38.17 5.65 -47.68
CA LYS A 5 37.01 6.04 -46.88
C LYS A 5 36.00 4.89 -46.77
N GLN A 6 35.76 4.16 -47.86
CA GLN A 6 34.84 3.02 -47.83
C GLN A 6 35.41 1.84 -47.04
N LEU A 7 36.72 1.57 -47.14
CA LEU A 7 37.41 0.56 -46.32
C LEU A 7 37.32 0.86 -44.81
N LYS A 8 37.39 2.13 -44.40
CA LYS A 8 37.20 2.54 -43.00
C LYS A 8 35.77 2.31 -42.48
N CYS A 9 34.75 2.46 -43.33
CA CYS A 9 33.36 2.21 -42.95
C CYS A 9 33.00 0.71 -42.89
N LEU A 10 33.77 -0.13 -43.59
CA LEU A 10 33.63 -1.59 -43.56
C LEU A 10 34.45 -2.24 -42.43
N ALA A 11 35.34 -1.49 -41.77
CA ALA A 11 36.14 -1.99 -40.68
C ALA A 11 35.26 -2.26 -39.45
N PHE A 12 35.13 -3.53 -39.07
CA PHE A 12 34.51 -3.95 -37.82
C PHE A 12 35.28 -3.35 -36.64
N GLN A 13 34.71 -2.32 -36.02
CA GLN A 13 35.21 -1.82 -34.74
C GLN A 13 34.76 -2.80 -33.66
N ASN A 14 35.61 -3.78 -33.37
CA ASN A 14 35.44 -4.67 -32.23
C ASN A 14 35.35 -3.76 -30.98
N PRO A 15 34.19 -3.70 -30.28
CA PRO A 15 33.98 -2.76 -29.18
C PRO A 15 34.88 -3.03 -27.95
N GLY A 16 35.83 -3.95 -28.07
CA GLY A 16 36.69 -4.40 -27.00
C GLY A 16 35.95 -5.28 -26.01
N PRO A 17 36.57 -5.61 -24.87
CA PRO A 17 36.08 -6.54 -23.87
C PRO A 17 34.88 -6.01 -23.06
N GLN A 18 34.00 -5.21 -23.66
CA GLN A 18 32.79 -4.71 -23.01
C GLN A 18 31.81 -5.82 -22.60
N VAL A 19 32.05 -7.04 -23.08
CA VAL A 19 31.39 -8.29 -22.66
C VAL A 19 32.37 -9.31 -22.07
N ALA A 20 33.66 -9.00 -21.88
CA ALA A 20 34.61 -9.98 -21.33
C ALA A 20 34.27 -10.37 -19.90
N ASP A 21 33.71 -9.44 -19.12
CA ASP A 21 33.23 -9.69 -17.77
C ASP A 21 31.76 -10.15 -17.73
N PHE A 22 31.16 -10.45 -18.89
CA PHE A 22 29.80 -10.95 -18.95
C PHE A 22 29.76 -12.39 -18.43
N ASN A 23 29.44 -12.53 -17.14
CA ASN A 23 29.22 -13.82 -16.51
C ASN A 23 27.71 -14.00 -16.18
N PRO A 24 27.02 -14.95 -16.86
CA PRO A 24 25.61 -15.23 -16.62
C PRO A 24 25.29 -15.66 -15.19
N GLU A 25 26.23 -16.32 -14.51
CA GLU A 25 26.06 -16.83 -13.15
C GLU A 25 26.06 -15.71 -12.11
N THR A 26 26.99 -14.77 -12.19
CA THR A 26 27.01 -13.58 -11.32
C THR A 26 25.76 -12.74 -11.52
N ARG A 27 25.24 -12.63 -12.75
CA ARG A 27 23.95 -11.96 -13.00
C ARG A 27 22.78 -12.69 -12.33
N LYS A 28 22.74 -14.03 -12.41
CA LYS A 28 21.72 -14.84 -11.71
C LYS A 28 21.83 -14.69 -10.18
N GLN A 29 23.04 -14.69 -9.63
CA GLN A 29 23.28 -14.51 -8.20
C GLN A 29 22.87 -13.12 -7.71
N LYS A 30 23.25 -12.05 -8.43
CA LYS A 30 22.83 -10.67 -8.13
C LYS A 30 21.31 -10.52 -8.17
N LYS A 31 20.64 -11.13 -9.16
CA LYS A 31 19.18 -11.17 -9.23
C LYS A 31 18.57 -11.88 -8.01
N LYS A 32 19.11 -13.03 -7.61
CA LYS A 32 18.65 -13.76 -6.42
C LYS A 32 18.82 -12.94 -5.14
N ALA A 33 19.97 -12.30 -4.94
CA ALA A 33 20.26 -11.45 -3.77
C ALA A 33 19.33 -10.22 -3.69
N CYS A 34 19.09 -9.55 -4.82
CA CYS A 34 18.13 -8.44 -4.89
C CYS A 34 16.70 -8.90 -4.54
N MET A 35 16.27 -10.05 -5.07
CA MET A 35 14.95 -10.62 -4.77
C MET A 35 14.81 -11.06 -3.29
N SER A 36 15.87 -11.56 -2.65
CA SER A 36 15.82 -11.90 -1.22
C SER A 36 15.76 -10.67 -0.33
N GLN A 37 16.48 -9.60 -0.69
CA GLN A 37 16.45 -8.33 0.04
C GLN A 37 15.06 -7.68 -0.02
N MET A 38 14.43 -7.66 -1.21
CA MET A 38 13.04 -7.20 -1.37
C MET A 38 12.03 -8.03 -0.58
N LYS A 39 12.23 -9.36 -0.50
CA LYS A 39 11.38 -10.22 0.35
C LYS A 39 11.52 -9.83 1.81
N GLN A 40 12.75 -9.68 2.33
CA GLN A 40 12.99 -9.28 3.71
C GLN A 40 12.29 -7.95 4.05
N ASP A 41 12.42 -6.91 3.20
CA ASP A 41 11.76 -5.62 3.41
C ASP A 41 10.22 -5.71 3.47
N LEU A 42 9.62 -6.67 2.76
CA LEU A 42 8.17 -6.91 2.77
C LEU A 42 7.69 -7.74 3.99
N PHE A 43 8.58 -8.53 4.61
CA PHE A 43 8.27 -9.35 5.77
C PHE A 43 8.49 -8.62 7.11
N TYR A 44 9.47 -7.71 7.19
CA TYR A 44 9.80 -7.00 8.44
C TYR A 44 9.09 -5.66 8.63
N LYS A 45 8.45 -5.10 7.59
CA LYS A 45 7.55 -3.97 7.78
C LYS A 45 6.20 -4.50 8.24
N PRO A 46 5.72 -4.16 9.46
CA PRO A 46 4.35 -4.47 9.84
C PRO A 46 3.44 -3.83 8.79
N LYS A 47 2.81 -4.67 7.97
CA LYS A 47 1.85 -4.21 6.97
C LYS A 47 0.69 -3.64 7.77
N ILE A 48 0.62 -2.31 7.91
CA ILE A 48 -0.53 -1.66 8.54
C ILE A 48 -1.76 -2.11 7.77
N THR A 49 -2.51 -3.02 8.39
CA THR A 49 -3.68 -3.64 7.77
C THR A 49 -4.76 -2.57 7.73
N LYS A 50 -5.49 -2.53 6.62
CA LYS A 50 -6.71 -1.71 6.59
C LYS A 50 -7.66 -2.29 7.62
N LYS A 51 -8.42 -1.44 8.31
CA LYS A 51 -9.50 -1.88 9.20
C LYS A 51 -10.84 -1.92 8.47
N TYR A 52 -10.95 -1.15 7.39
CA TYR A 52 -12.15 -1.05 6.58
C TYR A 52 -11.93 -1.48 5.13
N ASP A 53 -12.97 -2.04 4.52
CA ASP A 53 -13.01 -2.39 3.10
C ASP A 53 -13.25 -1.16 2.20
N LYS A 54 -13.32 -1.37 0.88
CA LYS A 54 -13.55 -0.30 -0.10
C LYS A 54 -14.92 0.39 0.02
N HIS A 55 -15.88 -0.23 0.70
CA HIS A 55 -17.23 0.29 0.93
C HIS A 55 -17.38 0.93 2.33
N GLY A 56 -16.32 0.91 3.15
CA GLY A 56 -16.35 1.44 4.51
C GLY A 56 -16.90 0.46 5.54
N ARG A 57 -16.91 -0.85 5.27
CA ARG A 57 -17.29 -1.89 6.25
C ARG A 57 -16.07 -2.43 6.97
N LEU A 58 -16.20 -2.75 8.25
CA LEU A 58 -15.12 -3.32 9.06
C LEU A 58 -14.68 -4.68 8.48
N LEU A 59 -13.37 -4.91 8.36
CA LEU A 59 -12.85 -6.14 7.78
C LEU A 59 -12.93 -7.35 8.72
N CYS A 60 -12.96 -7.13 10.04
CA CYS A 60 -13.02 -8.21 11.02
C CYS A 60 -14.37 -8.94 11.04
N ASN A 61 -15.47 -8.25 10.70
CA ASN A 61 -16.83 -8.79 10.80
C ASN A 61 -17.79 -8.32 9.71
N ASN A 62 -17.32 -7.57 8.71
CA ASN A 62 -18.10 -7.01 7.60
C ASN A 62 -19.23 -6.04 8.01
N VAL A 63 -19.23 -5.52 9.24
CA VAL A 63 -20.27 -4.59 9.72
C VAL A 63 -20.02 -3.18 9.19
N ASP A 64 -21.10 -2.54 8.71
CA ASP A 64 -21.10 -1.13 8.29
C ASP A 64 -21.31 -0.18 9.49
N LEU A 65 -20.35 -0.19 10.41
CA LEU A 65 -20.39 0.60 11.64
C LEU A 65 -20.12 2.08 11.34
N CYS A 66 -21.03 2.95 11.77
CA CYS A 66 -20.86 4.40 11.70
C CYS A 66 -19.71 4.87 12.59
N ASP A 67 -19.02 5.95 12.21
CA ASP A 67 -17.94 6.53 13.04
C ASP A 67 -18.43 7.08 14.39
N CYS A 68 -19.74 7.15 14.63
CA CYS A 68 -20.31 7.42 15.95
C CYS A 68 -20.35 6.19 16.88
N LEU A 69 -19.91 5.03 16.38
CA LEU A 69 -19.82 3.73 17.10
C LEU A 69 -21.16 3.12 17.56
N GLU A 70 -22.29 3.73 17.22
CA GLU A 70 -23.63 3.20 17.49
C GLU A 70 -24.01 2.10 16.48
N LYS A 71 -24.42 0.92 16.98
CA LYS A 71 -24.67 -0.30 16.18
C LYS A 71 -25.79 -0.11 15.16
N ASN A 72 -26.86 0.57 15.58
CA ASN A 72 -28.08 0.72 14.76
C ASN A 72 -28.14 2.07 14.05
N CYS A 73 -27.03 2.82 14.01
CA CYS A 73 -27.01 4.12 13.35
C CYS A 73 -27.16 3.99 11.84
N LEU A 74 -28.21 4.60 11.28
CA LEU A 74 -28.44 4.67 9.84
C LEU A 74 -27.46 5.62 9.12
N GLY A 75 -26.82 6.51 9.88
CA GLY A 75 -25.88 7.54 9.42
C GLY A 75 -26.21 8.88 10.06
N CYS A 76 -25.31 9.42 10.87
CA CYS A 76 -25.50 10.67 11.62
C CYS A 76 -24.61 11.82 11.13
N PHE A 77 -23.73 11.57 10.17
CA PHE A 77 -22.85 12.57 9.60
C PHE A 77 -23.40 13.12 8.29
N TYR A 78 -22.87 14.27 7.87
CA TYR A 78 -23.11 14.77 6.52
C TYR A 78 -22.58 13.79 5.46
N PRO A 79 -23.15 13.80 4.24
CA PRO A 79 -22.71 12.90 3.17
C PRO A 79 -21.21 13.03 2.91
N CYS A 80 -20.49 11.92 2.97
CA CYS A 80 -19.06 11.89 2.74
C CYS A 80 -18.73 12.32 1.30
N PRO A 81 -17.82 13.27 1.06
CA PRO A 81 -17.49 13.71 -0.31
C PRO A 81 -16.79 12.63 -1.14
N LYS A 82 -16.25 11.57 -0.52
CA LYS A 82 -15.55 10.47 -1.21
C LYS A 82 -16.45 9.29 -1.59
N CYS A 83 -17.40 8.92 -0.72
CA CYS A 83 -18.22 7.72 -0.91
C CYS A 83 -19.72 7.96 -0.76
N ASN A 84 -20.14 9.22 -0.53
CA ASN A 84 -21.52 9.67 -0.33
C ASN A 84 -22.26 9.04 0.87
N SER A 85 -21.57 8.27 1.72
CA SER A 85 -22.14 7.67 2.93
C SER A 85 -22.29 8.71 4.04
N ASN A 86 -23.40 8.65 4.79
CA ASN A 86 -23.64 9.44 6.00
C ASN A 86 -23.04 8.81 7.28
N LYS A 87 -22.21 7.77 7.15
CA LYS A 87 -21.62 7.04 8.27
C LYS A 87 -20.13 7.34 8.49
N CYS A 88 -19.52 8.14 7.62
CA CYS A 88 -18.14 8.58 7.79
C CYS A 88 -18.10 9.88 8.61
N GLY A 89 -17.21 9.95 9.59
CA GLY A 89 -16.87 11.16 10.31
C GLY A 89 -15.98 12.07 9.44
N PRO A 90 -15.00 12.77 10.05
CA PRO A 90 -14.12 13.70 9.32
C PRO A 90 -13.32 13.04 8.19
N GLU A 91 -12.91 11.77 8.38
CA GLU A 91 -12.17 10.99 7.38
C GLU A 91 -13.02 9.82 6.87
N CYS A 92 -13.08 9.65 5.55
CA CYS A 92 -13.81 8.56 4.91
C CYS A 92 -13.35 7.18 5.41
N ARG A 93 -14.31 6.30 5.72
CA ARG A 93 -14.06 4.93 6.17
C ARG A 93 -13.50 4.03 5.07
N CYS A 94 -13.75 4.32 3.79
CA CYS A 94 -13.31 3.46 2.68
C CYS A 94 -11.78 3.25 2.69
N ASN A 95 -11.34 2.00 2.83
CA ASN A 95 -9.93 1.59 2.91
C ASN A 95 -9.14 2.18 4.10
N ARG A 96 -9.83 2.71 5.11
CA ARG A 96 -9.17 3.33 6.27
C ARG A 96 -8.43 2.30 7.13
N LYS A 97 -7.32 2.72 7.72
CA LYS A 97 -6.39 1.87 8.49
C LYS A 97 -6.57 1.93 10.00
N TRP A 98 -7.57 2.65 10.47
CA TRP A 98 -7.85 2.87 11.88
C TRP A 98 -9.36 2.91 12.11
N VAL A 99 -9.76 2.67 13.35
CA VAL A 99 -11.13 2.80 13.87
C VAL A 99 -11.09 3.65 15.14
N TYR A 100 -12.18 4.34 15.46
CA TYR A 100 -12.32 4.96 16.78
C TYR A 100 -12.57 3.89 17.83
N ASP A 101 -11.82 3.93 18.93
CA ASP A 101 -12.03 3.00 20.05
C ASP A 101 -13.13 3.49 20.98
N THR A 102 -13.06 4.76 21.39
CA THR A 102 -14.01 5.39 22.31
C THR A 102 -14.23 6.86 21.93
N ILE A 103 -15.46 7.34 22.14
CA ILE A 103 -15.82 8.76 22.05
C ILE A 103 -16.12 9.22 23.47
N GLU A 104 -15.39 10.22 23.95
CA GLU A 104 -15.46 10.72 25.32
C GLU A 104 -15.64 12.24 25.34
N THR A 105 -16.31 12.74 26.38
CA THR A 105 -16.38 14.18 26.68
C THR A 105 -15.04 14.69 27.22
N GLU A 106 -14.85 16.02 27.22
CA GLU A 106 -13.68 16.66 27.85
C GLU A 106 -13.51 16.31 29.34
N CYS A 107 -14.61 15.95 30.03
CA CYS A 107 -14.60 15.51 31.43
C CYS A 107 -14.32 14.00 31.60
N GLY A 108 -14.04 13.26 30.53
CA GLY A 108 -13.76 11.82 30.56
C GLY A 108 -15.00 10.90 30.59
N ASN A 109 -16.22 11.45 30.47
CA ASN A 109 -17.41 10.63 30.34
C ASN A 109 -17.46 9.94 28.97
N VAL A 110 -17.58 8.61 28.95
CA VAL A 110 -17.71 7.80 27.74
C VAL A 110 -19.10 7.98 27.13
N ILE A 111 -19.17 8.47 25.90
CA ILE A 111 -20.39 8.62 25.11
C ILE A 111 -20.69 7.33 24.34
N SER A 112 -19.68 6.75 23.70
CA SER A 112 -19.81 5.54 22.88
C SER A 112 -18.48 4.83 22.78
N MET A 113 -18.51 3.51 22.65
CA MET A 113 -17.33 2.67 22.57
C MET A 113 -17.49 1.64 21.45
N LEU A 114 -16.38 1.28 20.81
CA LEU A 114 -16.31 0.31 19.75
C LEU A 114 -16.96 -1.00 20.21
N PRO A 115 -18.07 -1.43 19.59
CA PRO A 115 -18.83 -2.58 20.07
C PRO A 115 -18.21 -3.94 19.73
N PHE A 116 -17.04 -3.96 19.10
CA PHE A 116 -16.40 -5.15 18.56
C PHE A 116 -14.92 -5.16 18.93
N LEU A 117 -14.35 -6.36 19.10
CA LEU A 117 -12.92 -6.53 19.13
C LEU A 117 -12.37 -6.42 17.69
N VAL A 118 -11.55 -5.38 17.42
CA VAL A 118 -10.88 -5.20 16.14
C VAL A 118 -9.40 -5.54 16.31
N PRO A 119 -8.90 -6.64 15.70
CA PRO A 119 -7.50 -7.04 15.81
C PRO A 119 -6.58 -6.04 15.09
N ASP A 120 -5.33 -5.96 15.55
CA ASP A 120 -4.27 -5.09 15.01
C ASP A 120 -3.78 -5.46 13.59
#